data_AF-A0A948RFH3-F1
#
_entry.id   AF-A0A948RFH3-F1
#
_cell.length_a   1.000
_cell.length_b   1.000
_cell.length_c   1.000
_cell.angle_alpha   90.00
_cell.angle_beta   90.00
_cell.angle_gamma   90.00
#
_symmetry.space_group_name_H-M   'P 1'
#
loop_
_entity.id
_entity.type
_entity.pdbx_description
1 polymer ?
#
loop_
_entity_poly.entity_id
_entity_poly.type
_entity_poly.pdbx_seq_one_letter_code
_entity_poly.pdbx_strand_id
1 'polypeptide(L)'
;MLLPPEDAKLFFKLMWSLQYHVNRKLGFYKEISSREEYTNLPTEKKLKARNALWEHPELIEGYARENPDAFPDAELEIVRRWAGSIKGSFFILRHLKKGSIFIKDERVYAAHGIQDPLDEVIPSYALPQMVEAVLLPFKGQIIYDGLLQGYSIHFGGGIRSNLNHDYTVAKQKGRIITTLEPDTAPQASPKSKPKKDIAPQLEELAEAMAKVKGNDSLQNSALALARAGIELALAVATNSDLAPAARKARKAFTRLYNMLEIMEDE
;
A
#
# COMPACT_ATOMS: atom_id res chain seq x y z
N MET A 1 -8.81 4.10 4.54
CA MET A 1 -9.21 3.57 5.86
C MET A 1 -8.52 4.41 6.91
N LEU A 2 -9.25 4.72 7.98
CA LEU A 2 -8.86 5.63 9.05
C LEU A 2 -8.94 4.88 10.38
N LEU A 3 -8.10 5.24 11.35
CA LEU A 3 -8.27 4.74 12.71
C LEU A 3 -9.61 5.20 13.32
N PRO A 4 -10.21 4.42 14.23
CA PRO A 4 -11.26 4.93 15.09
C PRO A 4 -10.82 6.19 15.84
N PRO A 5 -11.72 7.16 16.12
CA PRO A 5 -11.33 8.41 16.78
C PRO A 5 -10.61 8.22 18.13
N GLU A 6 -11.02 7.25 18.93
CA GLU A 6 -10.37 6.94 20.22
C GLU A 6 -8.96 6.39 20.05
N ASP A 7 -8.73 5.61 18.99
CA ASP A 7 -7.42 5.08 18.64
C ASP A 7 -6.50 6.18 18.12
N ALA A 8 -7.02 7.12 17.34
CA ALA A 8 -6.27 8.30 16.89
C ALA A 8 -5.86 9.19 18.08
N LYS A 9 -6.77 9.45 19.03
CA LYS A 9 -6.46 10.18 20.27
C LYS A 9 -5.39 9.47 21.09
N LEU A 10 -5.50 8.15 21.24
CA LEU A 10 -4.50 7.34 21.94
C LEU A 10 -3.14 7.44 21.26
N PHE A 11 -3.09 7.33 19.93
CA PHE A 11 -1.85 7.49 19.18
C PHE A 11 -1.17 8.83 19.49
N PHE A 12 -1.89 9.95 19.39
CA PHE A 12 -1.30 11.28 19.64
C PHE A 12 -0.90 11.48 21.10
N LYS A 13 -1.70 10.99 22.06
CA LYS A 13 -1.35 10.99 23.49
C LYS A 13 0.02 10.35 23.72
N LEU A 14 0.23 9.16 23.18
CA LEU A 14 1.48 8.41 23.33
C LEU A 14 2.62 9.04 22.55
N MET A 15 2.38 9.44 21.29
CA MET A 15 3.40 9.99 20.39
C MET A 15 3.96 11.32 20.91
N TRP A 16 3.10 12.23 21.36
CA TRP A 16 3.55 13.53 21.87
C TRP A 16 4.25 13.40 23.22
N SER A 17 3.82 12.49 24.09
CA SER A 17 4.53 12.20 25.33
C SER A 17 5.94 11.64 25.06
N LEU A 18 6.06 10.68 24.15
CA LEU A 18 7.34 10.10 23.74
C LEU A 18 8.27 11.17 23.11
N GLN A 19 7.77 11.97 22.16
CA GLN A 19 8.57 13.03 21.56
C GLN A 19 8.98 14.11 22.56
N TYR A 20 8.11 14.45 23.52
CA TYR A 20 8.47 15.38 24.58
C TYR A 20 9.57 14.81 25.49
N HIS A 21 9.53 13.51 25.81
CA HIS A 21 10.62 12.84 26.51
C HIS A 21 11.94 12.91 25.75
N VAL A 22 11.92 12.65 24.43
CA VAL A 22 13.09 12.81 23.55
C VAL A 22 13.61 14.25 23.58
N ASN A 23 12.72 15.24 23.49
CA ASN A 23 13.08 16.65 23.61
C ASN A 23 13.83 16.94 24.93
N ARG A 24 13.35 16.40 26.06
CA ARG A 24 14.01 16.60 27.36
C ARG A 24 15.36 15.90 27.45
N LYS A 25 15.46 14.66 26.95
CA LYS A 25 16.71 13.88 26.99
C LYS A 25 17.81 14.50 26.13
N LEU A 26 17.46 15.02 24.96
CA LEU A 26 18.40 15.60 24.00
C LEU A 26 18.55 17.13 24.13
N GLY A 27 17.70 17.77 24.94
CA GLY A 27 17.78 19.20 25.27
C GLY A 27 17.54 20.13 24.09
N PHE A 28 16.66 19.78 23.14
CA PHE A 28 16.44 20.57 21.92
C PHE A 28 15.76 21.92 22.18
N TYR A 29 14.69 21.92 22.98
CA TYR A 29 13.94 23.11 23.39
C TYR A 29 13.84 23.09 24.91
N LYS A 30 14.76 23.78 25.58
CA LYS A 30 14.90 23.81 27.05
C LYS A 30 13.84 24.68 27.72
N GLU A 31 13.28 25.61 26.96
CA GLU A 31 12.19 26.49 27.37
C GLU A 31 10.85 25.74 27.51
N ILE A 32 10.73 24.57 26.89
CA ILE A 32 9.50 23.76 26.91
C ILE A 32 9.52 22.87 28.14
N SER A 33 8.60 23.15 29.05
CA SER A 33 8.56 22.56 30.39
C SER A 33 7.41 21.57 30.59
N SER A 34 6.45 21.53 29.66
CA SER A 34 5.30 20.62 29.71
C SER A 34 5.00 19.95 28.37
N ARG A 35 4.27 18.82 28.44
CA ARG A 35 3.77 18.11 27.25
C ARG A 35 2.79 18.96 26.45
N GLU A 36 2.00 19.79 27.13
CA GLU A 36 1.01 20.67 26.50
C GLU A 36 1.71 21.77 25.68
N GLU A 37 2.75 22.40 26.23
CA GLU A 37 3.60 23.33 25.48
C GLU A 37 4.24 22.66 24.27
N TYR A 38 4.78 21.45 24.42
CA TYR A 38 5.36 20.69 23.32
C TYR A 38 4.33 20.39 22.21
N THR A 39 3.12 20.00 22.61
CA THR A 39 2.02 19.69 21.69
C THR A 39 1.60 20.91 20.87
N ASN A 40 1.73 22.12 21.41
CA ASN A 40 1.42 23.35 20.70
C ASN A 40 2.56 23.87 19.82
N LEU A 41 3.72 23.19 19.79
CA LEU A 41 4.81 23.59 18.89
C LEU A 41 4.43 23.44 17.41
N PRO A 42 4.92 24.34 16.56
CA PRO A 42 4.86 24.18 15.11
C PRO A 42 5.49 22.86 14.66
N THR A 43 4.96 22.30 13.57
CA THR A 43 5.41 21.02 13.00
C THR A 43 6.90 21.02 12.70
N GLU A 44 7.44 22.14 12.21
CA GLU A 44 8.87 22.29 11.87
C GLU A 44 9.77 22.11 13.10
N LYS A 45 9.32 22.55 14.28
CA LYS A 45 10.07 22.34 15.53
C LYS A 45 9.96 20.88 15.99
N LYS A 46 8.78 20.26 15.85
CA LYS A 46 8.56 18.85 16.20
C LYS A 46 9.39 17.90 15.33
N LEU A 47 9.69 18.27 14.07
CA LEU A 47 10.53 17.46 13.17
C LEU A 47 11.89 17.10 13.79
N LYS A 48 12.50 17.99 14.59
CA LYS A 48 13.80 17.73 15.21
C LYS A 48 13.74 16.57 16.21
N ALA A 49 12.77 16.61 17.13
CA ALA A 49 12.56 15.54 18.12
C ALA A 49 12.05 14.25 17.45
N ARG A 50 11.17 14.37 16.45
CA ARG A 50 10.68 13.25 15.64
C ARG A 50 11.81 12.53 14.90
N ASN A 51 12.68 13.26 14.20
CA ASN A 51 13.77 12.64 13.45
C ASN A 51 14.75 11.92 14.38
N ALA A 52 15.10 12.55 15.50
CA ALA A 52 15.95 11.95 16.52
C ALA A 52 15.34 10.68 17.12
N LEU A 53 14.02 10.67 17.39
CA LEU A 53 13.31 9.47 17.87
C LEU A 53 13.52 8.28 16.94
N TRP A 54 13.41 8.49 15.63
CA TRP A 54 13.53 7.41 14.64
C TRP A 54 14.97 7.08 14.23
N GLU A 55 15.94 7.90 14.62
CA GLU A 55 17.39 7.63 14.48
C GLU A 55 17.97 6.91 15.69
N HIS A 56 17.31 7.04 16.85
CA HIS A 56 17.72 6.48 18.13
C HIS A 56 16.61 5.62 18.76
N PRO A 57 16.36 4.40 18.25
CA PRO A 57 15.33 3.51 18.78
C PRO A 57 15.47 3.19 20.27
N GLU A 58 16.68 3.29 20.84
CA GLU A 58 16.95 3.15 22.26
C GLU A 58 16.15 4.12 23.15
N LEU A 59 15.73 5.27 22.60
CA LEU A 59 14.92 6.26 23.30
C LEU A 59 13.50 5.76 23.55
N ILE A 60 12.98 4.86 22.71
CA ILE A 60 11.65 4.24 22.88
C ILE A 60 11.67 3.34 24.12
N GLU A 61 12.67 2.47 24.23
CA GLU A 61 12.83 1.57 25.36
C GLU A 61 13.16 2.34 26.65
N GLY A 62 14.00 3.37 26.56
CA GLY A 62 14.30 4.28 27.67
C GLY A 62 13.03 4.95 28.22
N TYR A 63 12.18 5.47 27.34
CA TYR A 63 10.90 6.06 27.72
C TYR A 63 9.97 5.03 28.37
N ALA A 64 9.83 3.83 27.79
CA ALA A 64 8.95 2.80 28.30
C ALA A 64 9.39 2.24 29.67
N ARG A 65 10.69 2.31 29.98
CA ARG A 65 11.25 1.94 31.28
C ARG A 65 11.07 3.02 32.34
N GLU A 66 11.33 4.28 31.98
CA GLU A 66 11.20 5.41 32.91
C GLU A 66 9.73 5.75 33.21
N ASN A 67 8.83 5.49 32.26
CA ASN A 67 7.39 5.74 32.33
C ASN A 67 7.03 7.09 33.01
N PRO A 68 7.52 8.23 32.49
CA PRO A 68 7.36 9.53 33.15
C PRO A 68 5.91 10.01 33.26
N ASP A 69 5.03 9.53 32.38
CA ASP A 69 3.60 9.86 32.36
C ASP A 69 2.72 8.84 33.11
N ALA A 70 3.34 7.84 33.76
CA ALA A 70 2.65 6.76 34.48
C ALA A 70 1.57 6.04 33.65
N PHE A 71 1.86 5.79 32.37
CA PHE A 71 0.97 5.05 31.48
C PHE A 71 0.84 3.58 31.90
N PRO A 72 -0.34 2.97 31.69
CA PRO A 72 -0.55 1.55 31.97
C PRO A 72 0.28 0.69 31.01
N ASP A 73 0.58 -0.54 31.44
CA ASP A 73 1.44 -1.46 30.68
C ASP A 73 0.94 -1.71 29.25
N ALA A 74 -0.38 -1.77 29.05
CA ALA A 74 -0.98 -1.93 27.72
C ALA A 74 -0.67 -0.76 26.77
N GLU A 75 -0.57 0.46 27.28
CA GLU A 75 -0.18 1.64 26.49
C GLU A 75 1.32 1.69 26.25
N LEU A 76 2.12 1.34 27.27
CA LEU A 76 3.58 1.24 27.12
C LEU A 76 3.98 0.17 26.11
N GLU A 77 3.23 -0.93 26.03
CA GLU A 77 3.46 -1.98 25.05
C GLU A 77 3.26 -1.48 23.61
N ILE A 78 2.28 -0.60 23.37
CA ILE A 78 2.11 0.07 22.07
C ILE A 78 3.37 0.88 21.75
N VAL A 79 3.89 1.64 22.72
CA VAL A 79 5.10 2.44 22.52
C VAL A 79 6.32 1.56 22.23
N ARG A 80 6.53 0.47 22.99
CA ARG A 80 7.63 -0.47 22.74
C ARG A 80 7.59 -1.05 21.33
N ARG A 81 6.39 -1.37 20.83
CA ARG A 81 6.20 -1.90 19.47
C ARG A 81 6.66 -0.93 18.38
N TRP A 82 6.68 0.37 18.62
CA TRP A 82 7.20 1.35 17.64
C TRP A 82 8.70 1.20 17.38
N ALA A 83 9.45 0.44 18.19
CA ALA A 83 10.82 0.04 17.87
C ALA A 83 10.89 -0.84 16.60
N GLY A 84 9.81 -1.54 16.24
CA GLY A 84 9.66 -2.29 14.99
C GLY A 84 9.22 -1.43 13.79
N SER A 85 9.37 -0.11 13.88
CA SER A 85 8.99 0.81 12.80
C SER A 85 9.89 0.68 11.57
N ILE A 86 9.34 1.08 10.41
CA ILE A 86 10.09 1.11 9.15
C ILE A 86 10.13 2.55 8.64
N LYS A 87 11.31 3.17 8.76
CA LYS A 87 11.61 4.49 8.18
C LYS A 87 12.15 4.36 6.75
N GLY A 88 11.86 5.33 5.90
CA GLY A 88 12.57 5.58 4.65
C GLY A 88 11.67 6.10 3.54
N SER A 89 12.19 6.04 2.31
CA SER A 89 11.45 6.43 1.12
C SER A 89 10.47 5.35 0.71
N PHE A 90 9.21 5.73 0.50
CA PHE A 90 8.15 4.88 0.00
C PHE A 90 7.48 5.49 -1.22
N PHE A 91 6.98 4.65 -2.12
CA PHE A 91 5.99 5.05 -3.11
C PHE A 91 4.59 4.80 -2.58
N ILE A 92 3.77 5.84 -2.50
CA ILE A 92 2.33 5.67 -2.36
C ILE A 92 1.78 5.40 -3.75
N LEU A 93 1.33 4.17 -4.00
CA LEU A 93 0.86 3.78 -5.33
C LEU A 93 -0.61 4.11 -5.54
N ARG A 94 -1.46 3.80 -4.54
CA ARG A 94 -2.91 4.01 -4.60
C ARG A 94 -3.57 3.95 -3.24
N HIS A 95 -4.74 4.57 -3.14
CA HIS A 95 -5.65 4.43 -2.01
C HIS A 95 -6.68 3.32 -2.28
N LEU A 96 -6.91 2.47 -1.28
CA LEU A 96 -7.92 1.43 -1.29
C LEU A 96 -8.88 1.62 -0.11
N LYS A 97 -10.04 0.94 -0.16
CA LYS A 97 -11.00 0.92 0.96
C LYS A 97 -10.36 0.51 2.28
N LYS A 98 -9.39 -0.41 2.24
CA LYS A 98 -8.68 -0.97 3.40
C LYS A 98 -7.33 -0.30 3.72
N GLY A 99 -7.08 0.91 3.22
CA GLY A 99 -5.81 1.62 3.45
C GLY A 99 -5.09 1.99 2.17
N SER A 100 -3.99 2.72 2.32
CA SER A 100 -3.14 3.17 1.22
C SER A 100 -1.98 2.21 1.03
N ILE A 101 -1.59 1.99 -0.23
CA ILE A 101 -0.52 1.08 -0.59
C ILE A 101 0.81 1.83 -0.65
N PHE A 102 1.71 1.48 0.26
CA PHE A 102 3.09 1.94 0.30
C PHE A 102 4.01 0.85 -0.25
N ILE A 103 4.96 1.22 -1.10
CA ILE A 103 5.94 0.30 -1.69
C ILE A 103 7.35 0.79 -1.38
N LYS A 104 8.18 -0.12 -0.84
CA LYS A 104 9.61 0.10 -0.59
C LYS A 104 10.35 -1.20 -0.88
N ASP A 105 11.34 -1.16 -1.76
CA ASP A 105 12.17 -2.31 -2.14
C ASP A 105 11.34 -3.56 -2.49
N GLU A 106 10.35 -3.41 -3.39
CA GLU A 106 9.37 -4.42 -3.82
C GLU A 106 8.41 -4.93 -2.73
N ARG A 107 8.61 -4.55 -1.46
CA ARG A 107 7.69 -4.87 -0.37
C ARG A 107 6.51 -3.93 -0.39
N VAL A 108 5.33 -4.49 -0.16
CA VAL A 108 4.04 -3.80 -0.27
C VAL A 108 3.37 -3.78 1.09
N TYR A 109 3.12 -2.59 1.61
CA TYR A 109 2.48 -2.34 2.89
C TYR A 109 1.12 -1.69 2.67
N ALA A 110 0.13 -2.09 3.45
CA ALA A 110 -1.15 -1.40 3.53
C ALA A 110 -1.22 -0.63 4.85
N ALA A 111 -1.15 0.70 4.76
CA ALA A 111 -1.16 1.58 5.92
C ALA A 111 -2.45 2.42 6.00
N HIS A 112 -2.89 2.69 7.22
CA HIS A 112 -4.08 3.48 7.51
C HIS A 112 -3.73 4.94 7.82
N GLY A 113 -4.71 5.82 7.58
CA GLY A 113 -4.67 7.19 8.11
C GLY A 113 -4.90 7.19 9.63
N ILE A 114 -4.48 8.26 10.30
CA ILE A 114 -4.64 8.44 11.75
C ILE A 114 -5.89 9.26 12.05
N GLN A 115 -5.81 10.57 11.82
CA GLN A 115 -6.93 11.51 12.02
C GLN A 115 -7.60 11.89 10.70
N ASP A 116 -6.79 12.14 9.67
CA ASP A 116 -7.27 12.38 8.32
C ASP A 116 -6.99 11.16 7.42
N PRO A 117 -7.90 10.84 6.49
CA PRO A 117 -7.65 9.87 5.44
C PRO A 117 -6.40 10.24 4.62
N LEU A 118 -5.59 9.24 4.28
CA LEU A 118 -4.35 9.48 3.51
C LEU A 118 -4.59 10.05 2.10
N ASP A 119 -5.79 9.88 1.53
CA ASP A 119 -6.20 10.49 0.26
C ASP A 119 -6.58 11.97 0.38
N GLU A 120 -6.82 12.48 1.59
CA GLU A 120 -6.91 13.93 1.83
C GLU A 120 -5.52 14.54 1.98
N VAL A 121 -4.58 13.81 2.59
CA VAL A 121 -3.19 14.25 2.75
C VAL A 121 -2.43 14.24 1.42
N ILE A 122 -2.56 13.15 0.64
CA ILE A 122 -1.99 13.01 -0.70
C ILE A 122 -3.10 12.53 -1.64
N PRO A 123 -3.68 13.42 -2.46
CA PRO A 123 -4.78 13.05 -3.33
C PRO A 123 -4.44 11.97 -4.35
N SER A 124 -5.43 11.14 -4.69
CA SER A 124 -5.29 10.05 -5.67
C SER A 124 -4.73 10.48 -7.03
N TYR A 125 -5.01 11.73 -7.45
CA TYR A 125 -4.53 12.26 -8.73
C TYR A 125 -3.02 12.55 -8.72
N ALA A 126 -2.41 12.73 -7.55
CA ALA A 126 -0.97 12.98 -7.40
C ALA A 126 -0.15 11.67 -7.39
N LEU A 127 -0.81 10.51 -7.47
CA LEU A 127 -0.14 9.22 -7.37
C LEU A 127 0.38 8.70 -8.74
N PRO A 128 1.49 7.94 -8.76
CA PRO A 128 2.30 7.55 -7.60
C PRO A 128 3.12 8.72 -7.06
N GLN A 129 3.20 8.83 -5.74
CA GLN A 129 3.94 9.88 -5.04
C GLN A 129 5.04 9.24 -4.19
N MET A 130 6.28 9.71 -4.32
CA MET A 130 7.37 9.29 -3.44
C MET A 130 7.38 10.16 -2.19
N VAL A 131 7.51 9.54 -1.03
CA VAL A 131 7.49 10.21 0.28
C VAL A 131 8.55 9.61 1.19
N GLU A 132 9.17 10.43 2.03
CA GLU A 132 9.79 9.96 3.27
C GLU A 132 8.70 9.78 4.33
N ALA A 133 8.62 8.58 4.88
CA ALA A 133 7.63 8.21 5.89
C ALA A 133 8.21 7.25 6.93
N VAL A 134 7.51 7.14 8.05
CA VAL A 134 7.76 6.12 9.06
C VAL A 134 6.48 5.33 9.24
N LEU A 135 6.53 4.03 8.94
CA LEU A 135 5.43 3.11 9.15
C LEU A 135 5.56 2.45 10.53
N LEU A 136 4.48 2.47 11.31
CA LEU A 136 4.43 2.03 12.70
C LEU A 136 3.42 0.89 12.88
N PRO A 137 3.73 -0.11 13.72
CA PRO A 137 2.71 -1.02 14.24
C PRO A 137 1.78 -0.27 15.20
N PHE A 138 0.47 -0.49 15.06
CA PHE A 138 -0.53 0.02 15.98
C PHE A 138 -1.74 -0.91 16.02
N LYS A 139 -1.96 -1.61 17.14
CA LYS A 139 -3.12 -2.49 17.38
C LYS A 139 -3.40 -3.46 16.22
N GLY A 140 -2.36 -4.15 15.73
CA GLY A 140 -2.45 -5.12 14.64
C GLY A 140 -2.61 -4.50 13.23
N GLN A 141 -2.43 -3.19 13.10
CA GLN A 141 -2.47 -2.46 11.82
C GLN A 141 -1.15 -1.73 11.59
N ILE A 142 -0.94 -1.25 10.36
CA ILE A 142 0.13 -0.32 10.03
C ILE A 142 -0.46 1.07 9.90
N ILE A 143 0.15 2.04 10.57
CA ILE A 143 -0.12 3.48 10.39
C ILE A 143 1.17 4.18 9.98
N TYR A 144 1.07 5.42 9.55
CA TYR A 144 2.23 6.32 9.46
C TYR A 144 2.38 7.09 10.78
N ASP A 145 3.49 7.80 10.98
CA ASP A 145 3.75 8.55 12.22
C ASP A 145 3.09 9.94 12.31
N GLY A 146 2.16 10.24 11.40
CA GLY A 146 1.47 11.53 11.32
C GLY A 146 2.20 12.56 10.44
N LEU A 147 3.38 12.23 9.89
CA LEU A 147 4.13 13.13 9.02
C LEU A 147 4.63 12.42 7.76
N LEU A 148 4.37 13.04 6.61
CA LEU A 148 4.86 12.61 5.31
C LEU A 148 5.64 13.77 4.69
N GLN A 149 6.83 13.48 4.17
CA GLN A 149 7.60 14.45 3.40
C GLN A 149 7.61 14.01 1.94
N GLY A 150 6.79 14.66 1.12
CA GLY A 150 6.70 14.38 -0.31
C GLY A 150 7.89 14.93 -1.11
N TYR A 151 8.28 14.22 -2.16
CA TYR A 151 9.20 14.70 -3.17
C TYR A 151 8.44 15.32 -4.34
N SER A 152 8.79 16.54 -4.79
CA SER A 152 8.21 17.13 -6.00
C SER A 152 8.83 16.53 -7.27
N ILE A 153 8.49 15.27 -7.56
CA ILE A 153 8.98 14.52 -8.71
C ILE A 153 7.80 13.87 -9.42
N HIS A 154 7.76 13.97 -10.75
CA HIS A 154 6.79 13.28 -11.59
C HIS A 154 7.40 11.99 -12.14
N PHE A 155 6.65 10.89 -12.07
CA PHE A 155 7.11 9.59 -12.54
C PHE A 155 6.50 9.23 -13.89
N GLY A 156 7.36 8.88 -14.85
CA GLY A 156 6.95 8.37 -16.16
C GLY A 156 6.31 6.97 -16.12
N GLY A 157 5.79 6.53 -17.26
CA GLY A 157 5.03 5.28 -17.39
C GLY A 157 5.77 4.01 -16.95
N GLY A 158 7.10 3.96 -17.15
CA GLY A 158 7.92 2.80 -16.76
C GLY A 158 7.91 2.52 -15.25
N ILE A 159 8.17 3.56 -14.44
CA ILE A 159 8.14 3.44 -12.97
C ILE A 159 6.74 3.07 -12.50
N ARG A 160 5.70 3.71 -13.05
CA ARG A 160 4.30 3.39 -12.74
C ARG A 160 3.97 1.92 -13.06
N SER A 161 4.46 1.40 -14.18
CA SER A 161 4.27 0.01 -14.58
C SER A 161 4.92 -0.96 -13.58
N ASN A 162 6.16 -0.69 -13.20
CA ASN A 162 6.90 -1.51 -12.23
C ASN A 162 6.21 -1.53 -10.87
N LEU A 163 5.82 -0.37 -10.33
CA LEU A 163 5.09 -0.32 -9.05
C LEU A 163 3.76 -1.09 -9.09
N ASN A 164 3.03 -1.01 -10.20
CA ASN A 164 1.81 -1.80 -10.38
C ASN A 164 2.09 -3.30 -10.48
N HIS A 165 3.22 -3.69 -11.07
CA HIS A 165 3.68 -5.08 -11.10
C HIS A 165 3.95 -5.60 -9.69
N ASP A 166 4.76 -4.89 -8.90
CA ASP A 166 5.10 -5.25 -7.51
C ASP A 166 3.85 -5.43 -6.66
N TYR A 167 2.93 -4.46 -6.72
CA TYR A 167 1.64 -4.55 -6.06
C TYR A 167 0.81 -5.76 -6.50
N THR A 168 0.74 -6.02 -7.81
CA THR A 168 -0.04 -7.14 -8.36
C THR A 168 0.55 -8.47 -7.91
N VAL A 169 1.87 -8.63 -7.97
CA VAL A 169 2.58 -9.83 -7.52
C VAL A 169 2.38 -10.05 -6.02
N ALA A 170 2.50 -9.00 -5.19
CA ALA A 170 2.25 -9.08 -3.77
C ALA A 170 0.81 -9.47 -3.46
N LYS A 171 -0.16 -8.85 -4.15
CA LYS A 171 -1.59 -9.15 -3.99
C LYS A 171 -1.92 -10.59 -4.36
N GLN A 172 -1.43 -11.09 -5.49
CA GLN A 172 -1.69 -12.46 -5.96
C GLN A 172 -1.08 -13.51 -5.03
N LYS A 173 0.10 -13.23 -4.46
CA LYS A 173 0.80 -14.13 -3.54
C LYS A 173 0.38 -13.97 -2.07
N GLY A 174 -0.56 -13.07 -1.76
CA GLY A 174 -0.97 -12.79 -0.38
C GLY A 174 0.14 -12.16 0.48
N ARG A 175 1.10 -11.46 -0.14
CA ARG A 175 2.29 -10.87 0.51
C ARG A 175 2.15 -9.37 0.78
N ILE A 176 0.91 -8.85 0.85
CA ILE A 176 0.69 -7.48 1.32
C ILE A 176 0.82 -7.48 2.83
N ILE A 177 1.75 -6.69 3.35
CA ILE A 177 2.05 -6.58 4.77
C ILE A 177 1.02 -5.60 5.38
N THR A 178 0.20 -6.10 6.31
CA THR A 178 -0.87 -5.32 6.95
C THR A 178 -0.64 -5.09 8.44
N THR A 179 0.42 -5.66 9.01
CA THR A 179 0.86 -5.48 10.40
C THR A 179 2.39 -5.55 10.47
N LEU A 180 2.99 -4.82 11.40
CA LEU A 180 4.42 -4.90 11.75
C LEU A 180 4.66 -5.53 13.12
N GLU A 181 3.62 -6.08 13.75
CA GLU A 181 3.73 -6.69 15.08
C GLU A 181 4.30 -8.11 14.98
N PRO A 182 5.33 -8.47 15.78
CA PRO A 182 6.04 -9.75 15.66
C PRO A 182 5.18 -10.97 16.03
N ASP A 183 4.22 -10.82 16.95
CA ASP A 183 3.38 -11.92 17.46
C ASP A 183 2.04 -12.08 16.73
N THR A 184 1.73 -11.18 15.80
CA THR A 184 0.51 -11.34 15.00
C THR A 184 0.88 -12.11 13.76
N ALA A 185 0.74 -13.44 13.81
CA ALA A 185 0.63 -14.25 12.59
C ALA A 185 -0.30 -13.50 11.62
N PRO A 186 0.10 -13.29 10.35
CA PRO A 186 -0.61 -12.41 9.44
C PRO A 186 -2.10 -12.72 9.50
N GLN A 187 -2.89 -11.79 10.04
CA GLN A 187 -4.34 -11.94 10.07
C GLN A 187 -4.75 -12.20 8.63
N ALA A 188 -5.28 -13.40 8.41
CA ALA A 188 -5.52 -13.98 7.11
C ALA A 188 -6.07 -12.89 6.18
N SER A 189 -5.31 -12.62 5.11
CA SER A 189 -5.79 -11.89 3.94
C SER A 189 -7.25 -12.30 3.69
N PRO A 190 -8.17 -11.35 3.45
CA PRO A 190 -9.59 -11.64 3.36
C PRO A 190 -9.79 -12.85 2.47
N LYS A 191 -10.31 -13.95 3.06
CA LYS A 191 -10.59 -15.22 2.39
C LYS A 191 -11.06 -14.89 0.99
N SER A 192 -10.26 -15.28 -0.02
CA SER A 192 -10.68 -15.18 -1.40
C SER A 192 -12.08 -15.77 -1.47
N LYS A 193 -13.07 -14.99 -1.93
CA LYS A 193 -14.43 -15.50 -2.14
C LYS A 193 -14.32 -16.87 -2.83
N PRO A 194 -15.12 -17.87 -2.44
CA PRO A 194 -15.09 -19.18 -3.08
C PRO A 194 -15.13 -18.94 -4.60
N LYS A 195 -14.09 -19.43 -5.30
CA LYS A 195 -14.00 -19.31 -6.76
C LYS A 195 -15.24 -20.01 -7.29
N LYS A 196 -16.19 -19.23 -7.80
CA LYS A 196 -17.32 -19.78 -8.56
C LYS A 196 -16.70 -20.53 -9.73
N ASP A 197 -17.07 -21.79 -9.91
CA ASP A 197 -16.63 -22.53 -11.08
C ASP A 197 -17.29 -21.89 -12.31
N ILE A 198 -16.47 -21.20 -13.09
CA ILE A 198 -16.87 -20.49 -14.30
C ILE A 198 -16.51 -21.28 -15.56
N ALA A 199 -15.83 -22.44 -15.44
CA ALA A 199 -15.42 -23.23 -16.59
C ALA A 199 -16.60 -23.60 -17.50
N PRO A 200 -17.78 -24.04 -17.00
CA PRO A 200 -18.91 -24.40 -17.86
C PRO A 200 -19.45 -23.22 -18.68
N GLN A 201 -19.49 -22.02 -18.09
CA GLN A 201 -19.94 -20.80 -18.79
C GLN A 201 -18.93 -20.37 -19.87
N LEU A 202 -17.63 -20.58 -19.61
CA LEU A 202 -16.57 -20.26 -20.55
C LEU A 202 -16.54 -21.26 -21.72
N GLU A 203 -16.85 -22.53 -21.48
CA GLU A 203 -17.01 -23.55 -22.53
C GLU A 203 -18.19 -23.21 -23.45
N GLU A 204 -19.34 -22.85 -22.90
CA GLU A 204 -20.50 -22.40 -23.67
C GLU A 204 -20.17 -21.16 -24.53
N LEU A 205 -19.47 -20.18 -23.95
CA LEU A 205 -19.00 -19.00 -24.68
C LEU A 205 -17.98 -19.36 -25.78
N ALA A 206 -17.11 -20.33 -25.55
CA ALA A 206 -16.15 -20.80 -26.54
C ALA A 206 -16.86 -21.43 -27.74
N GLU A 207 -17.87 -22.28 -27.49
CA GLU A 207 -18.69 -22.88 -28.53
C GLU A 207 -19.49 -21.84 -29.33
N ALA A 208 -20.08 -20.87 -28.65
CA ALA A 208 -20.80 -19.78 -29.30
C ALA A 208 -19.86 -18.95 -30.19
N MET A 209 -18.67 -18.59 -29.68
CA MET A 209 -17.68 -17.78 -30.40
C MET A 209 -16.97 -18.53 -31.54
N ALA A 210 -16.94 -19.86 -31.51
CA ALA A 210 -16.46 -20.66 -32.62
C ALA A 210 -17.35 -20.52 -33.87
N LYS A 211 -18.65 -20.25 -33.68
CA LYS A 211 -19.65 -20.14 -34.77
C LYS A 211 -19.71 -18.75 -35.41
N VAL A 212 -19.22 -17.71 -34.73
CA VAL A 212 -19.23 -16.33 -35.24
C VAL A 212 -18.20 -16.15 -36.36
N LYS A 213 -18.57 -15.47 -37.45
CA LYS A 213 -17.66 -15.15 -38.57
C LYS A 213 -17.57 -13.65 -38.78
N GLY A 214 -16.38 -13.15 -39.09
CA GLY A 214 -16.14 -11.75 -39.43
C GLY A 214 -16.33 -11.52 -40.92
N ASN A 215 -16.84 -10.35 -41.28
CA ASN A 215 -17.09 -9.96 -42.66
C ASN A 215 -15.87 -9.34 -43.35
N ASP A 216 -14.85 -8.93 -42.58
CA ASP A 216 -13.63 -8.31 -43.08
C ASP A 216 -12.39 -8.73 -42.25
N SER A 217 -11.20 -8.25 -42.64
CA SER A 217 -9.93 -8.59 -41.99
C SER A 217 -9.81 -8.06 -40.55
N LEU A 218 -10.43 -6.92 -40.26
CA LEU A 218 -10.43 -6.28 -38.95
C LEU A 218 -11.32 -7.05 -37.97
N GLN A 219 -12.56 -7.37 -38.37
CA GLN A 219 -13.50 -8.21 -37.66
C GLN A 219 -12.93 -9.61 -37.41
N ASN A 220 -12.27 -10.21 -38.39
CA ASN A 220 -11.63 -11.51 -38.21
C ASN A 220 -10.46 -11.45 -37.20
N SER A 221 -9.69 -10.36 -37.18
CA SER A 221 -8.63 -10.16 -36.19
C SER A 221 -9.19 -9.91 -34.78
N ALA A 222 -10.28 -9.14 -34.66
CA ALA A 222 -11.00 -8.94 -33.41
C ALA A 222 -11.59 -10.25 -32.86
N LEU A 223 -12.23 -11.06 -33.72
CA LEU A 223 -12.75 -12.38 -33.34
C LEU A 223 -11.63 -13.35 -32.93
N ALA A 224 -10.45 -13.28 -33.57
CA ALA A 224 -9.29 -14.08 -33.18
C ALA A 224 -8.79 -13.72 -31.77
N LEU A 225 -8.76 -12.43 -31.42
CA LEU A 225 -8.45 -11.98 -30.06
C LEU A 225 -9.50 -12.47 -29.06
N ALA A 226 -10.79 -12.33 -29.39
CA ALA A 226 -11.87 -12.79 -28.51
C ALA A 226 -11.77 -14.30 -28.21
N ARG A 227 -11.55 -15.14 -29.22
CA ARG A 227 -11.35 -16.60 -29.04
C ARG A 227 -10.11 -16.93 -28.22
N ALA A 228 -8.98 -16.29 -28.51
CA ALA A 228 -7.75 -16.50 -27.75
C ALA A 228 -7.87 -16.04 -26.28
N GLY A 229 -8.68 -15.00 -26.03
CA GLY A 229 -9.03 -14.55 -24.68
C GLY A 229 -9.89 -15.57 -23.92
N ILE A 230 -10.88 -16.18 -24.57
CA ILE A 230 -11.72 -17.24 -23.97
C ILE A 230 -10.88 -18.49 -23.68
N GLU A 231 -10.00 -18.90 -24.61
CA GLU A 231 -9.08 -20.02 -24.42
C GLU A 231 -8.13 -19.79 -23.24
N LEU A 232 -7.60 -18.57 -23.09
CA LEU A 232 -6.82 -18.20 -21.92
C LEU A 232 -7.66 -18.22 -20.64
N ALA A 233 -8.91 -17.75 -20.68
CA ALA A 233 -9.79 -17.79 -19.52
C ALA A 233 -10.09 -19.23 -19.07
N LEU A 234 -10.32 -20.15 -20.03
CA LEU A 234 -10.49 -21.59 -19.78
C LEU A 234 -9.23 -22.18 -19.15
N ALA A 235 -8.06 -21.96 -19.76
CA ALA A 235 -6.76 -22.39 -19.23
C ALA A 235 -6.52 -21.93 -17.78
N VAL A 236 -6.93 -20.71 -17.44
CA VAL A 236 -6.87 -20.15 -16.08
C VAL A 236 -7.88 -20.80 -15.14
N ALA A 237 -9.09 -21.10 -15.61
CA ALA A 237 -10.12 -21.76 -14.80
C ALA A 237 -9.75 -23.22 -14.48
N THR A 238 -9.15 -23.94 -15.43
CA THR A 238 -8.78 -25.35 -15.31
C THR A 238 -7.35 -25.59 -14.82
N ASN A 239 -6.54 -24.53 -14.63
CA ASN A 239 -5.10 -24.59 -14.35
C ASN A 239 -4.30 -25.43 -15.37
N SER A 240 -4.66 -25.39 -16.65
CA SER A 240 -3.97 -26.12 -17.72
C SER A 240 -3.38 -25.16 -18.76
N ASP A 241 -2.16 -25.42 -19.24
CA ASP A 241 -1.55 -24.75 -20.41
C ASP A 241 -1.58 -23.20 -20.44
N LEU A 242 -1.31 -22.57 -19.30
CA LEU A 242 -1.35 -21.10 -19.14
C LEU A 242 -0.41 -20.33 -20.07
N ALA A 243 0.85 -20.77 -20.19
CA ALA A 243 1.87 -20.03 -20.93
C ALA A 243 1.63 -20.03 -22.46
N PRO A 244 1.29 -21.17 -23.10
CA PRO A 244 0.87 -21.18 -24.50
C PRO A 244 -0.37 -20.31 -24.77
N ALA A 245 -1.42 -20.44 -23.95
CA ALA A 245 -2.65 -19.67 -24.11
C ALA A 245 -2.39 -18.15 -23.98
N ALA A 246 -1.58 -17.75 -23.01
CA ALA A 246 -1.21 -16.35 -22.81
C ALA A 246 -0.41 -15.78 -24.00
N ARG A 247 0.52 -16.56 -24.56
CA ARG A 247 1.27 -16.17 -25.77
C ARG A 247 0.36 -16.00 -26.98
N LYS A 248 -0.64 -16.88 -27.15
CA LYS A 248 -1.61 -16.82 -28.24
C LYS A 248 -2.48 -15.58 -28.14
N ALA A 249 -3.02 -15.28 -26.95
CA ALA A 249 -3.79 -14.06 -26.70
C ALA A 249 -2.96 -12.79 -26.96
N ARG A 250 -1.70 -12.75 -26.49
CA ARG A 250 -0.80 -11.62 -26.75
C ARG A 250 -0.56 -11.41 -28.24
N LYS A 251 -0.27 -12.47 -29.01
CA LYS A 251 -0.08 -12.37 -30.47
C LYS A 251 -1.32 -11.84 -31.18
N ALA A 252 -2.51 -12.32 -30.79
CA ALA A 252 -3.77 -11.86 -31.37
C ALA A 252 -4.02 -10.37 -31.08
N PHE A 253 -3.71 -9.92 -29.86
CA PHE A 253 -3.82 -8.51 -29.47
C PHE A 253 -2.86 -7.64 -30.29
N THR A 254 -1.57 -8.00 -30.35
CA THR A 254 -0.57 -7.24 -31.12
C THR A 254 -0.98 -7.12 -32.60
N ARG A 255 -1.51 -8.19 -33.20
CA ARG A 255 -1.99 -8.14 -34.59
C ARG A 255 -3.13 -7.13 -34.77
N LEU A 256 -4.15 -7.16 -33.90
CA LEU A 256 -5.28 -6.24 -33.98
C LEU A 256 -4.84 -4.80 -33.72
N TYR A 257 -4.00 -4.59 -32.70
CA TYR A 257 -3.47 -3.29 -32.34
C TYR A 257 -2.76 -2.62 -33.53
N ASN A 258 -1.84 -3.35 -34.19
CA ASN A 258 -1.13 -2.83 -35.35
C ASN A 258 -2.06 -2.49 -36.53
N MET A 259 -3.16 -3.24 -36.72
CA MET A 259 -4.14 -2.93 -37.78
C MET A 259 -4.93 -1.65 -37.47
N LEU A 260 -5.25 -1.41 -36.19
CA LEU A 260 -5.95 -0.19 -35.78
C LEU A 260 -5.04 1.04 -35.88
N GLU A 261 -3.76 0.90 -35.52
CA GLU A 261 -2.76 1.97 -35.62
C GLU A 261 -2.58 2.43 -37.07
N ILE A 262 -2.48 1.49 -38.02
CA ILE A 262 -2.39 1.82 -39.47
C ILE A 262 -3.63 2.57 -39.97
N MET A 263 -4.81 2.31 -39.40
CA MET A 263 -6.05 2.98 -39.81
C MET A 263 -6.23 4.38 -39.21
N GLU A 264 -5.51 4.72 -38.13
CA GLU A 264 -5.51 6.08 -37.57
C GLU A 264 -4.54 7.02 -38.32
N ASP A 265 -3.57 6.45 -39.05
CA ASP A 265 -2.57 7.17 -39.85
C ASP A 265 -3.00 7.41 -41.32
N GLU A 266 -4.16 6.87 -41.77
CA GLU A 266 -4.78 7.07 -43.09
C GLU A 266 -5.91 8.13 -43.06
#